data_AF-A0A433KTA7-F1
#
_entry.id   AF-A0A433KTA7-F1
#
_cell.length_a   1.000
_cell.length_b   1.000
_cell.length_c   1.000
_cell.angle_alpha   90.00
_cell.angle_beta   90.00
_cell.angle_gamma   90.00
#
_symmetry.space_group_name_H-M   'P 1'
#
loop_
_entity.id
_entity.type
_entity.pdbx_description
1 polymer ?
#
loop_
_entity_poly.entity_id
_entity_poly.type
_entity_poly.pdbx_seq_one_letter_code
_entity_poly.pdbx_strand_id
1 'polypeptide(L)'
;MRPISKVILFVGALFLGTIPAFGQSFNKGLDAYESGDYATALEHFEPLAEQENANAEYHLGMMYIGGKGIPRSSSEGIRWTRRAAEQGHADAQSRMGLAYLVGMGVILNLQEGFTWYQQAAEQGHDRHAPTE
;
A
#
# COMPACT_ATOMS: atom_id res chain seq x y z
N MET A 1 20.02 -39.95 -6.45
CA MET A 1 19.79 -38.87 -7.44
C MET A 1 18.36 -38.36 -7.32
N ARG A 2 18.18 -37.22 -6.65
CA ARG A 2 17.08 -36.25 -6.79
C ARG A 2 17.68 -34.87 -6.45
N PRO A 3 17.43 -33.82 -7.24
CA PRO A 3 18.24 -32.60 -7.21
C PRO A 3 17.90 -31.70 -6.02
N ILE A 4 18.95 -31.03 -5.53
CA ILE A 4 18.94 -30.01 -4.49
C ILE A 4 18.21 -28.78 -5.04
N SER A 5 17.09 -28.41 -4.41
CA SER A 5 16.40 -27.15 -4.71
C SER A 5 17.21 -25.97 -4.19
N LYS A 6 17.70 -25.20 -5.15
CA LYS A 6 18.17 -23.81 -5.14
C LYS A 6 18.16 -23.08 -3.79
N VAL A 7 19.37 -22.85 -3.30
CA VAL A 7 19.77 -21.80 -2.35
C VAL A 7 19.22 -20.45 -2.82
N ILE A 8 18.34 -19.83 -2.04
CA ILE A 8 18.02 -18.41 -2.14
C ILE A 8 19.11 -17.69 -1.35
N LEU A 9 20.05 -17.08 -2.05
CA LEU A 9 21.02 -16.16 -1.46
C LEU A 9 20.28 -14.88 -1.07
N PHE A 10 20.02 -14.71 0.22
CA PHE A 10 19.75 -13.39 0.80
C PHE A 10 21.07 -12.61 0.79
N VAL A 11 21.28 -11.80 -0.23
CA VAL A 11 22.33 -10.76 -0.18
C VAL A 11 21.76 -9.64 0.68
N GLY A 12 21.87 -9.81 1.99
CA GLY A 12 21.62 -8.76 2.97
C GLY A 12 22.70 -7.70 2.83
N ALA A 13 22.39 -6.62 2.12
CA ALA A 13 23.22 -5.43 2.08
C ALA A 13 23.32 -4.85 3.51
N LEU A 14 24.51 -4.91 4.08
CA LEU A 14 24.90 -4.16 5.28
C LEU A 14 24.80 -2.66 4.98
N PHE A 15 23.65 -2.05 5.27
CA PHE A 15 23.55 -0.59 5.35
C PHE A 15 24.09 -0.13 6.71
N LEU A 16 25.32 0.36 6.70
CA LEU A 16 25.92 1.14 7.78
C LEU A 16 25.12 2.44 7.95
N GLY A 17 24.34 2.49 9.05
CA GLY A 17 23.98 3.67 9.82
C GLY A 17 23.77 5.00 9.10
N THR A 18 22.52 5.26 8.73
CA THR A 18 21.80 6.43 9.26
C THR A 18 20.40 5.93 9.61
N ILE A 19 19.86 6.24 10.79
CA ILE A 19 18.42 6.11 11.05
C ILE A 19 17.82 7.35 10.39
N PRO A 20 17.22 7.29 9.18
CA PRO A 20 16.61 8.48 8.65
C PRO A 20 15.26 8.65 9.33
N ALA A 21 14.89 9.91 9.53
CA ALA A 21 13.58 10.33 9.98
C ALA A 21 12.48 9.79 9.04
N PHE A 22 11.98 8.59 9.34
CA PHE A 22 11.00 7.87 8.52
C PHE A 22 9.75 8.72 8.25
N GLY A 23 9.26 9.43 9.27
CA GLY A 23 8.16 10.38 9.13
C GLY A 23 8.47 11.59 8.24
N GLN A 24 9.71 12.08 8.22
CA GLN A 24 10.10 13.19 7.35
C GLN A 24 10.14 12.78 5.87
N SER A 25 10.57 11.56 5.57
CA SER A 25 10.55 11.02 4.20
C SER A 25 9.13 10.89 3.68
N PHE A 26 8.21 10.36 4.50
CA PHE A 26 6.82 10.22 4.11
C PHE A 26 6.15 11.56 3.82
N ASN A 27 6.31 12.55 4.71
CA ASN A 27 5.71 13.87 4.52
C ASN A 27 6.22 14.57 3.26
N LYS A 28 7.52 14.47 2.95
CA LYS A 28 8.07 15.00 1.68
C LYS A 28 7.45 14.32 0.46
N GLY A 29 7.28 12.99 0.51
CA GLY A 29 6.59 12.25 -0.54
C GLY A 29 5.14 12.70 -0.71
N LEU A 30 4.45 12.99 0.39
CA LEU A 30 3.07 13.50 0.37
C LEU A 30 2.99 14.91 -0.22
N ASP A 31 3.84 15.85 0.24
CA ASP A 31 3.92 17.21 -0.29
C ASP A 31 4.21 17.21 -1.81
N ALA A 32 5.11 16.32 -2.25
CA ALA A 32 5.42 16.11 -3.67
C ALA A 32 4.22 15.55 -4.44
N TYR A 33 3.52 14.55 -3.88
CA TYR A 33 2.33 13.97 -4.49
C TYR A 33 1.20 14.99 -4.67
N GLU A 34 0.99 15.85 -3.68
CA GLU A 34 -0.03 16.90 -3.69
C GLU A 34 0.30 18.04 -4.67
N SER A 35 1.58 18.40 -4.78
CA SER A 35 2.07 19.39 -5.75
C SER A 35 2.17 18.86 -7.19
N GLY A 36 1.98 17.55 -7.39
CA GLY A 36 2.04 16.90 -8.70
C GLY A 36 3.46 16.49 -9.13
N ASP A 37 4.45 16.65 -8.25
CA ASP A 37 5.80 16.10 -8.44
C ASP A 37 5.80 14.60 -8.12
N TYR A 38 5.27 13.82 -9.05
CA TYR A 38 5.15 12.38 -8.89
C TYR A 38 6.48 11.64 -8.94
N ALA A 39 7.54 12.26 -9.47
CA ALA A 39 8.87 11.66 -9.47
C ALA A 39 9.44 11.65 -8.05
N THR A 40 9.40 12.80 -7.36
CA THR A 40 9.83 12.89 -5.95
C THR A 40 8.90 12.13 -5.02
N ALA A 41 7.59 12.09 -5.30
CA ALA A 41 6.66 11.25 -4.54
C ALA A 41 7.05 9.76 -4.63
N LEU A 42 7.38 9.26 -5.83
CA LEU A 42 7.81 7.88 -6.02
C LEU A 42 9.11 7.57 -5.27
N GLU A 43 10.10 8.46 -5.38
CA GLU A 43 11.41 8.34 -4.70
C GLU A 43 11.25 8.17 -3.19
N HIS A 44 10.26 8.84 -2.59
CA HIS A 44 9.99 8.75 -1.15
C HIS A 44 9.06 7.60 -0.76
N PHE A 45 8.04 7.28 -1.56
CA PHE A 45 7.09 6.22 -1.21
C PHE A 45 7.61 4.81 -1.45
N GLU A 46 8.37 4.56 -2.53
CA GLU A 46 8.81 3.20 -2.88
C GLU A 46 9.67 2.56 -1.78
N PRO A 47 10.71 3.22 -1.22
CA PRO A 47 11.53 2.62 -0.15
C PRO A 47 10.74 2.39 1.15
N LEU A 48 9.75 3.23 1.43
CA LEU A 48 8.90 3.11 2.62
C LEU A 48 7.89 1.96 2.45
N ALA A 49 7.32 1.82 1.26
CA ALA A 49 6.41 0.73 0.92
C ALA A 49 7.12 -0.63 0.97
N GLU A 50 8.37 -0.70 0.52
CA GLU A 50 9.20 -1.90 0.67
C GLU A 50 9.56 -2.23 2.13
N GLN A 51 9.46 -1.25 3.03
CA GLN A 51 9.59 -1.43 4.48
C GLN A 51 8.24 -1.61 5.18
N GLU A 52 7.23 -2.09 4.44
CA GLU A 52 5.89 -2.40 4.96
C GLU A 52 5.17 -1.19 5.57
N ASN A 53 5.50 0.05 5.17
CA ASN A 53 4.73 1.21 5.61
C ASN A 53 3.37 1.27 4.91
N ALA A 54 2.29 0.96 5.65
CA ALA A 54 0.94 0.94 5.10
C ALA A 54 0.50 2.23 4.38
N ASN A 55 0.90 3.42 4.87
CA ASN A 55 0.55 4.68 4.19
C ASN A 55 1.27 4.78 2.83
N ALA A 56 2.57 4.49 2.79
CA ALA A 56 3.37 4.52 1.57
C ALA A 56 2.92 3.45 0.57
N GLU A 57 2.60 2.24 1.04
CA GLU A 57 2.01 1.18 0.22
C GLU A 57 0.69 1.64 -0.42
N TYR A 58 -0.18 2.30 0.35
CA TYR A 58 -1.42 2.86 -0.17
C TYR A 58 -1.16 3.92 -1.25
N HIS A 59 -0.28 4.90 -0.98
CA HIS A 59 0.04 5.94 -1.95
C HIS A 59 0.71 5.41 -3.22
N LEU A 60 1.64 4.45 -3.10
CA LEU A 60 2.25 3.79 -4.24
C LEU A 60 1.19 3.02 -5.06
N GLY A 61 0.26 2.34 -4.38
CA GLY A 61 -0.88 1.70 -5.02
C GLY A 61 -1.75 2.67 -5.81
N MET A 62 -2.02 3.85 -5.23
CA MET A 62 -2.74 4.94 -5.89
C MET A 62 -2.00 5.48 -7.12
N MET A 63 -0.68 5.60 -7.06
CA MET A 63 0.14 6.04 -8.19
C MET A 63 0.04 5.06 -9.36
N TYR A 64 0.11 3.75 -9.10
CA TYR A 64 -0.06 2.73 -10.14
C TYR A 64 -1.47 2.72 -10.74
N ILE A 65 -2.52 2.86 -9.92
CA ILE A 65 -3.91 2.89 -10.42
C ILE A 65 -4.15 4.15 -11.27
N GLY A 66 -3.58 5.28 -10.86
CA GLY A 66 -3.72 6.56 -11.56
C GLY A 66 -2.78 6.74 -12.76
N GLY A 67 -1.69 5.99 -12.82
CA GLY A 67 -0.60 6.25 -13.78
C GLY A 67 0.17 7.55 -13.46
N LYS A 68 0.36 7.87 -12.17
CA LYS A 68 0.99 9.12 -11.71
C LYS A 68 2.48 8.93 -11.52
N GLY A 69 3.30 9.50 -12.41
CA GLY A 69 4.76 9.35 -12.38
C GLY A 69 5.28 7.96 -12.76
N ILE A 70 4.40 6.96 -12.82
CA ILE A 70 4.67 5.57 -13.20
C ILE A 70 3.61 5.06 -14.18
N PRO A 71 3.93 4.08 -15.05
CA PRO A 71 2.96 3.49 -15.95
C PRO A 71 1.75 2.93 -15.21
N ARG A 72 0.57 3.23 -15.73
CA ARG A 72 -0.70 2.77 -15.13
C ARG A 72 -0.77 1.25 -15.11
N SER A 73 -1.06 0.69 -13.93
CA SER A 73 -1.33 -0.73 -13.74
C SER A 73 -2.31 -0.93 -12.58
N SER A 74 -3.55 -1.31 -12.90
CA SER A 74 -4.55 -1.59 -11.87
C SER A 74 -4.21 -2.82 -11.04
N SER A 75 -3.64 -3.87 -11.64
CA SER A 75 -3.23 -5.08 -10.90
C SER A 75 -2.11 -4.78 -9.91
N GLU A 76 -1.09 -4.04 -10.34
CA GLU A 76 0.03 -3.67 -9.48
C GLU A 76 -0.42 -2.74 -8.35
N GLY A 77 -1.24 -1.75 -8.67
CA GLY A 77 -1.72 -0.82 -7.67
C GLY A 77 -2.64 -1.46 -6.64
N ILE A 78 -3.44 -2.46 -7.04
CA ILE A 78 -4.25 -3.24 -6.10
C ILE A 78 -3.39 -4.19 -5.27
N ARG A 79 -2.29 -4.73 -5.81
CA ARG A 79 -1.33 -5.51 -5.01
C ARG A 79 -0.76 -4.69 -3.84
N TRP A 80 -0.32 -3.46 -4.10
CA TRP A 80 0.17 -2.55 -3.07
C TRP A 80 -0.92 -2.11 -2.10
N THR A 81 -2.09 -1.76 -2.62
CA THR A 81 -3.24 -1.37 -1.79
C THR A 81 -3.68 -2.50 -0.87
N ARG A 82 -3.65 -3.76 -1.33
CA ARG A 82 -4.00 -4.93 -0.52
C ARG A 82 -3.06 -5.07 0.67
N ARG A 83 -1.75 -4.93 0.47
CA ARG A 83 -0.77 -4.96 1.58
C ARG A 83 -1.13 -3.94 2.67
N ALA A 84 -1.41 -2.70 2.28
CA ALA A 84 -1.83 -1.66 3.22
C ALA A 84 -3.16 -2.02 3.92
N ALA A 85 -4.13 -2.58 3.18
CA ALA A 85 -5.43 -2.97 3.71
C ALA A 85 -5.35 -4.12 4.73
N GLU A 86 -4.46 -5.09 4.48
CA GLU A 86 -4.16 -6.21 5.39
C GLU A 86 -3.50 -5.73 6.69
N GLN A 87 -2.80 -4.59 6.66
CA GLN A 87 -2.28 -3.91 7.85
C GLN A 87 -3.30 -3.04 8.58
N GLY A 88 -4.55 -2.98 8.11
CA GLY A 88 -5.59 -2.18 8.72
C GLY A 88 -5.69 -0.73 8.21
N HIS A 89 -5.06 -0.37 7.09
CA HIS A 89 -5.22 0.99 6.56
C HIS A 89 -6.64 1.21 6.01
N ALA A 90 -7.44 2.04 6.68
CA ALA A 90 -8.88 2.22 6.40
C ALA A 90 -9.19 2.63 4.95
N ASP A 91 -8.45 3.57 4.37
CA ASP A 91 -8.66 3.98 2.97
C ASP A 91 -8.27 2.87 1.97
N ALA A 92 -7.28 2.04 2.33
CA ALA A 92 -6.86 0.93 1.52
C ALA A 92 -7.92 -0.19 1.55
N GLN A 93 -8.50 -0.47 2.72
CA GLN A 93 -9.63 -1.39 2.87
C GLN A 93 -10.84 -0.92 2.06
N SER A 94 -11.19 0.37 2.15
CA SER A 94 -12.26 0.96 1.33
C SER A 94 -11.97 0.84 -0.17
N ARG A 95 -10.71 1.00 -0.58
CA ARG A 95 -10.28 0.83 -1.97
C ARG A 95 -10.33 -0.63 -2.42
N MET A 96 -9.99 -1.59 -1.56
CA MET A 96 -10.15 -3.02 -1.82
C MET A 96 -11.63 -3.39 -1.99
N GLY A 97 -12.50 -2.83 -1.14
CA GLY A 97 -13.95 -2.97 -1.28
C GLY A 97 -14.42 -2.57 -2.67
N LEU A 98 -14.08 -1.34 -3.09
CA LEU A 98 -14.42 -0.84 -4.43
C LEU A 98 -13.84 -1.73 -5.53
N ALA A 99 -12.57 -2.13 -5.41
CA ALA A 99 -11.88 -2.90 -6.42
C ALA A 99 -12.58 -4.22 -6.73
N TYR A 100 -13.04 -4.93 -5.69
CA TYR A 100 -13.81 -6.17 -5.84
C TYR A 100 -15.23 -5.95 -6.36
N LEU A 101 -15.89 -4.83 -6.02
CA LEU A 101 -17.22 -4.52 -6.56
C LEU A 101 -17.22 -4.22 -8.06
N VAL A 102 -16.13 -3.63 -8.58
CA VAL A 102 -16.03 -3.22 -9.99
C VAL A 102 -15.06 -4.05 -10.82
N GLY A 103 -14.39 -5.04 -10.22
CA GLY A 103 -13.37 -5.85 -10.89
C GLY A 103 -12.11 -5.07 -11.30
N MET A 104 -11.73 -4.03 -10.54
CA MET A 104 -10.53 -3.24 -10.82
C MET A 104 -9.29 -3.97 -10.34
N GLY A 105 -8.45 -4.48 -11.25
CA GLY A 105 -7.19 -5.15 -10.88
C GLY A 105 -7.36 -6.50 -10.16
N VAL A 106 -8.60 -6.93 -9.91
CA VAL A 106 -8.99 -8.20 -9.31
C VAL A 106 -10.22 -8.75 -10.02
N ILE A 107 -10.48 -10.04 -9.85
CA ILE A 107 -11.73 -10.64 -10.31
C ILE A 107 -12.88 -10.08 -9.47
N LEU A 108 -13.96 -9.66 -10.12
CA LEU A 108 -15.15 -9.14 -9.46
C LEU A 108 -15.68 -10.16 -8.45
N ASN A 109 -15.87 -9.71 -7.21
CA ASN A 109 -16.41 -10.51 -6.13
C ASN A 109 -17.18 -9.62 -5.14
N LEU A 110 -18.50 -9.60 -5.25
CA LEU A 110 -19.33 -8.73 -4.41
C LEU A 110 -19.18 -9.04 -2.92
N GLN A 111 -19.13 -10.34 -2.57
CA GLN A 111 -19.00 -10.78 -1.17
C GLN A 111 -17.72 -10.25 -0.54
N GLU A 112 -16.60 -10.36 -1.26
CA GLU A 112 -15.32 -9.90 -0.75
C GLU A 112 -15.24 -8.37 -0.71
N GLY A 113 -15.86 -7.68 -1.68
CA GLY A 113 -16.00 -6.23 -1.64
C GLY A 113 -16.74 -5.74 -0.38
N PHE A 114 -17.85 -6.39 -0.02
CA PHE A 114 -18.58 -6.07 1.21
C PHE A 114 -17.76 -6.36 2.47
N THR A 115 -17.02 -7.47 2.52
CA THR A 115 -16.13 -7.80 3.66
C THR A 115 -15.11 -6.69 3.90
N TRP A 116 -14.43 -6.21 2.85
CA TRP A 116 -13.44 -5.13 2.98
C TRP A 116 -14.08 -3.81 3.45
N TYR A 117 -15.28 -3.47 2.98
CA TYR A 117 -15.99 -2.29 3.47
C TYR A 117 -16.42 -2.41 4.93
N GLN A 118 -16.83 -3.59 5.36
CA GLN A 118 -17.18 -3.83 6.76
C GLN A 118 -15.96 -3.61 7.66
N GLN A 119 -14.79 -4.14 7.28
CA GLN A 119 -13.54 -3.92 8.02
C GLN A 119 -13.16 -2.43 8.11
N ALA A 120 -13.33 -1.69 7.01
CA ALA A 120 -13.08 -0.25 7.01
C ALA A 120 -14.04 0.53 7.95
N ALA A 121 -15.32 0.11 8.01
CA ALA A 121 -16.33 0.75 8.83
C ALA A 121 -16.15 0.47 10.34
N GLU A 122 -15.73 -0.74 10.71
CA GLU A 122 -15.47 -1.14 12.11
C GLU A 122 -14.44 -0.22 12.78
N GLN A 123 -13.40 0.19 12.04
CA GLN A 123 -12.41 1.15 12.56
C GLN A 123 -12.97 2.57 12.80
N GLY A 124 -14.04 2.95 12.10
CA GLY A 124 -14.76 4.20 12.36
C GLY A 124 -15.59 4.13 13.63
N HIS A 125 -16.17 2.95 13.92
CA HIS A 125 -17.00 2.70 15.10
C HIS A 125 -16.16 2.61 16.39
N ASP A 126 -15.01 1.95 16.37
CA ASP A 126 -14.13 1.83 17.55
C ASP A 126 -13.60 3.20 18.02
N ARG A 127 -13.44 4.18 17.11
CA ARG A 127 -13.06 5.55 17.48
C ARG A 127 -14.16 6.35 18.19
N HIS A 128 -15.41 5.88 18.17
CA HIS A 128 -16.59 6.57 18.71
C HIS A 128 -17.35 5.77 19.78
N ALA A 129 -16.75 4.70 20.33
CA ALA A 129 -17.35 4.02 21.47
C ALA A 129 -17.45 5.01 22.65
N PRO A 130 -18.65 5.28 23.19
CA PRO A 130 -18.77 6.11 24.37
C PRO A 130 -18.07 5.42 25.52
N THR A 131 -17.03 6.06 26.06
CA THR A 131 -16.49 5.69 27.37
C THR A 131 -17.58 5.98 28.39
N GLU A 132 -18.23 4.94 28.91
CA GLU A 132 -19.14 5.04 30.07
C GLU A 132 -18.41 5.52 31.33
#